data_AF-A0A4R1L1R3-F1
#
_entry.id   AF-A0A4R1L1R3-F1
#
_cell.length_a   1.000
_cell.length_b   1.000
_cell.length_c   1.000
_cell.angle_alpha   90.00
_cell.angle_beta   90.00
_cell.angle_gamma   90.00
#
_symmetry.space_group_name_H-M   'P 1'
#
loop_
_entity.id
_entity.type
_entity.pdbx_description
1 polymer ?
#
loop_
_entity_poly.entity_id
_entity_poly.type
_entity_poly.pdbx_seq_one_letter_code
_entity_poly.pdbx_strand_id
1 'polypeptide(L)'
;MVSIVLIGCFAGILLSAFLYLTLKARSARAASWADLVARLEPLHRKGLELVALDNLQPGQNQLRFDPAEMWDLVGGVEGLRRMSRNANVLIALAAHVHQWNYEEAIIVAERMRRDAAQLRSAIFRIRLEILTKRVIGLPFNLHQAATSYYLMTQRLLSLYQSSHAGLYPALAEVL
;
A
#
# COMPACT_ATOMS: atom_id res chain seq x y z
N MET A 1 36.54 -10.68 -28.61
CA MET A 1 36.70 -10.02 -27.29
C MET A 1 35.45 -9.27 -26.83
N VAL A 2 34.84 -8.41 -27.65
CA VAL A 2 33.63 -7.64 -27.28
C VAL A 2 32.46 -8.52 -26.81
N SER A 3 32.21 -9.66 -27.46
CA SER A 3 31.12 -10.57 -27.07
C SER A 3 31.32 -11.23 -25.71
N ILE A 4 32.57 -11.49 -25.29
CA ILE A 4 32.88 -12.11 -23.99
C ILE A 4 32.63 -11.11 -22.85
N VAL A 5 32.96 -9.84 -23.07
CA VAL A 5 32.72 -8.75 -22.09
C VAL A 5 31.22 -8.51 -21.92
N LEU A 6 30.44 -8.51 -23.01
CA LEU A 6 28.99 -8.34 -22.95
C LEU A 6 28.29 -9.48 -22.19
N ILE A 7 28.71 -10.72 -22.42
CA ILE A 7 28.19 -11.89 -21.69
C ILE A 7 28.54 -11.80 -20.20
N GLY A 8 29.76 -11.40 -19.86
CA GLY A 8 30.19 -11.20 -18.47
C GLY A 8 29.38 -10.14 -17.73
N CYS A 9 29.15 -8.98 -18.37
CA CYS A 9 28.32 -7.92 -17.80
C CYS A 9 26.86 -8.35 -17.60
N PHE A 10 26.28 -9.04 -18.60
CA PHE A 10 24.91 -9.54 -18.51
C PHE A 10 24.74 -10.58 -17.40
N ALA A 11 25.69 -11.52 -17.29
CA ALA A 11 25.71 -12.51 -16.21
C ALA A 11 25.87 -11.84 -14.83
N GLY A 12 26.71 -10.81 -14.71
CA GLY A 12 26.87 -10.04 -13.48
C GLY A 12 25.60 -9.30 -13.06
N ILE A 13 24.88 -8.69 -14.00
CA ILE A 13 23.59 -8.01 -13.75
C ILE A 13 22.53 -9.03 -13.30
N LEU A 14 22.44 -10.17 -13.98
CA LEU A 14 21.51 -11.23 -13.58
C LEU A 14 21.84 -11.81 -12.20
N LEU A 15 23.12 -12.06 -11.90
CA LEU A 15 23.55 -12.62 -10.62
C LEU A 15 23.30 -11.64 -9.46
N SER A 16 23.59 -10.36 -9.66
CA SER A 16 23.33 -9.31 -8.66
C SER A 16 21.83 -9.09 -8.43
N ALA A 17 21.02 -9.07 -9.51
CA ALA A 17 19.56 -9.02 -9.40
C ALA A 17 19.01 -10.25 -8.66
N PHE A 18 19.51 -11.44 -8.97
CA PHE A 18 19.12 -12.68 -8.31
C PHE A 18 19.51 -12.70 -6.82
N LEU A 19 20.73 -12.25 -6.48
CA LEU A 19 21.17 -12.12 -5.09
C LEU A 19 20.30 -11.12 -4.32
N TYR A 20 20.00 -9.97 -4.93
CA TYR A 20 19.15 -8.95 -4.32
C TYR A 20 17.74 -9.48 -4.04
N LEU A 21 17.15 -10.20 -5.00
CA LEU A 21 15.82 -10.80 -4.85
C LEU A 21 15.79 -11.90 -3.77
N THR A 22 16.81 -12.75 -3.71
CA THR A 22 16.89 -13.85 -2.72
C THR A 22 17.16 -13.33 -1.31
N LEU A 23 18.03 -12.34 -1.14
CA LEU A 23 18.26 -11.69 0.16
C LEU A 23 17.01 -10.98 0.65
N LYS A 24 16.31 -10.26 -0.23
CA LYS A 24 15.03 -9.61 0.07
C LYS A 24 13.94 -10.63 0.43
N ALA A 25 13.89 -11.76 -0.27
CA ALA A 25 12.97 -12.86 0.05
C ALA A 25 13.30 -13.53 1.40
N ARG A 26 14.60 -13.68 1.75
CA ARG A 26 15.04 -14.18 3.06
C ARG A 26 14.70 -13.21 4.19
N SER A 27 14.95 -11.92 4.03
CA SER A 27 14.57 -10.92 5.03
C SER A 27 13.05 -10.83 5.20
N ALA A 28 12.27 -11.08 4.15
CA ALA A 28 10.82 -11.13 4.21
C ALA A 28 10.31 -12.40 4.92
N ARG A 29 11.01 -13.54 4.82
CA ARG A 29 10.71 -14.77 5.58
C ARG A 29 11.10 -14.70 7.05
N ALA A 30 12.00 -13.78 7.44
CA ALA A 30 12.48 -13.63 8.80
C ALA A 30 11.84 -12.46 9.58
N ALA A 31 11.09 -11.57 8.92
CA ALA A 31 10.37 -10.52 9.61
C ALA A 31 9.19 -11.13 10.37
N SER A 32 9.25 -11.08 11.70
CA SER A 32 8.12 -11.48 12.54
C SER A 32 6.93 -10.56 12.29
N TRP A 33 5.73 -11.01 12.65
CA TRP A 33 4.54 -10.15 12.62
C TRP A 33 4.78 -8.83 13.36
N ALA A 34 5.44 -8.87 14.52
CA ALA A 34 5.77 -7.69 15.31
C ALA A 34 6.72 -6.73 14.56
N ASP A 35 7.73 -7.25 13.85
CA ASP A 35 8.63 -6.43 13.04
C ASP A 35 7.91 -5.76 11.88
N LEU A 36 6.89 -6.41 11.31
CA LEU A 36 6.08 -5.83 10.24
C LEU A 36 5.19 -4.71 10.79
N VAL A 37 4.49 -4.94 11.90
CA VAL A 37 3.66 -3.92 12.54
C VAL A 37 4.48 -2.71 12.97
N ALA A 38 5.69 -2.92 13.51
CA ALA A 38 6.60 -1.84 13.90
C ALA A 38 7.08 -0.96 12.72
N ARG A 39 6.97 -1.44 11.48
CA ARG A 39 7.29 -0.67 10.27
C ARG A 39 6.12 0.16 9.75
N LEU A 40 4.91 -0.02 10.29
CA LEU A 40 3.77 0.81 9.91
C LEU A 40 3.99 2.23 10.42
N GLU A 41 3.91 3.17 9.50
CA GLU A 41 4.02 4.58 9.82
C GLU A 41 2.64 5.15 10.18
N PRO A 42 2.53 6.00 11.21
CA PRO A 42 1.25 6.53 11.65
C PRO A 42 0.64 7.46 10.59
N LEU A 43 -0.66 7.32 10.40
CA LEU A 43 -1.48 8.09 9.46
C LEU A 43 -2.70 8.69 10.19
N HIS A 44 -3.26 9.75 9.61
CA HIS A 44 -4.52 10.31 10.09
C HIS A 44 -5.71 9.43 9.67
N ARG A 45 -5.93 8.32 10.40
CA ARG A 45 -6.89 7.27 10.06
C ARG A 45 -8.29 7.83 9.76
N LYS A 46 -8.82 8.67 10.65
CA LYS A 46 -10.17 9.23 10.53
C LYS A 46 -10.34 10.04 9.25
N GLY A 47 -9.40 10.94 8.92
CA GLY A 47 -9.51 11.74 7.70
C GLY A 47 -9.37 10.90 6.43
N LEU A 48 -8.47 9.91 6.44
CA LEU A 48 -8.36 8.99 5.30
C LEU A 48 -9.64 8.18 5.09
N GLU A 49 -10.25 7.68 6.17
CA GLU A 49 -11.52 6.98 6.13
C GLU A 49 -12.63 7.88 5.57
N LEU A 50 -12.72 9.14 6.01
CA LEU A 50 -13.70 10.09 5.48
C LEU A 50 -13.56 10.28 3.96
N VAL A 51 -12.35 10.54 3.45
CA VAL A 51 -12.11 10.74 2.01
C VAL A 51 -12.35 9.47 1.20
N ALA A 52 -12.01 8.30 1.77
CA ALA A 52 -12.24 7.01 1.15
C ALA A 52 -13.72 6.67 1.07
N LEU A 53 -14.47 6.88 2.15
CA LEU A 53 -15.91 6.60 2.22
C LEU A 53 -16.71 7.57 1.35
N ASP A 54 -16.29 8.82 1.21
CA ASP A 54 -16.91 9.79 0.29
C ASP A 54 -16.92 9.27 -1.16
N ASN A 55 -15.83 8.63 -1.59
CA ASN A 55 -15.73 8.02 -2.91
C ASN A 55 -16.46 6.67 -3.02
N LEU A 56 -16.49 5.87 -1.96
CA LEU A 56 -17.13 4.54 -1.97
C LEU A 56 -18.65 4.58 -1.80
N GLN A 57 -19.16 5.60 -1.11
CA GLN A 57 -20.57 5.75 -0.77
C GLN A 57 -21.06 7.10 -1.32
N PRO A 58 -21.31 7.20 -2.64
CA PRO A 58 -21.75 8.46 -3.23
C PRO A 58 -23.09 8.86 -2.62
N GLY A 59 -23.08 9.93 -1.82
CA GLY A 59 -24.27 10.54 -1.27
C GLY A 59 -25.05 11.33 -2.33
N GLN A 60 -26.22 11.87 -1.96
CA GLN A 60 -27.01 12.74 -2.86
C GLN A 60 -26.21 13.98 -3.32
N ASN A 61 -25.26 14.45 -2.51
CA ASN A 61 -24.24 15.41 -2.91
C ASN A 61 -22.94 14.67 -3.24
N GLN A 62 -22.60 14.62 -4.53
CA GLN A 62 -21.48 13.84 -5.08
C GLN A 62 -20.07 14.34 -4.70
N LEU A 63 -19.96 15.48 -4.01
CA LEU A 63 -18.71 16.09 -3.57
C LEU A 63 -18.90 16.64 -2.15
N ARG A 64 -18.55 15.85 -1.14
CA ARG A 64 -18.69 16.27 0.26
C ARG A 64 -17.54 17.16 0.72
N PHE A 65 -16.34 16.95 0.16
CA PHE A 65 -15.11 17.62 0.54
C PHE A 65 -14.52 18.43 -0.61
N ASP A 66 -14.01 19.62 -0.31
CA ASP A 66 -13.22 20.42 -1.26
C ASP A 66 -11.82 19.79 -1.45
N PRO A 67 -11.15 19.95 -2.62
CA PRO A 67 -9.80 19.42 -2.82
C PRO A 67 -8.76 19.82 -1.78
N ALA A 68 -8.85 21.05 -1.23
CA ALA A 68 -7.93 21.48 -0.16
C ALA A 68 -8.20 20.71 1.15
N GLU A 69 -9.47 20.51 1.50
CA GLU A 69 -9.85 19.75 2.69
C GLU A 69 -9.43 18.27 2.55
N MET A 70 -9.66 17.66 1.39
CA MET A 70 -9.21 16.30 1.13
C MET A 70 -7.69 16.17 1.26
N TRP A 71 -6.95 17.15 0.74
CA TRP A 71 -5.49 17.18 0.81
C TRP A 71 -5.00 17.16 2.25
N ASP A 72 -5.62 17.96 3.13
CA ASP A 72 -5.27 18.02 4.55
C ASP A 72 -5.68 16.73 5.27
N LEU A 73 -6.87 16.19 4.99
CA LEU A 73 -7.37 14.93 5.56
C LEU A 73 -6.48 13.74 5.23
N VAL A 74 -5.90 13.68 4.03
CA VAL A 74 -4.94 12.62 3.66
C VAL A 74 -3.53 12.87 4.21
N GLY A 75 -3.26 14.01 4.85
CA GLY A 75 -1.95 14.39 5.40
C GLY A 75 -0.96 14.92 4.35
N GLY A 76 -1.47 15.44 3.23
CA GLY A 76 -0.70 16.01 2.13
C GLY A 76 0.34 15.07 1.53
N VAL A 77 1.46 15.63 1.04
CA VAL A 77 2.54 14.86 0.39
C VAL A 77 3.08 13.75 1.30
N GLU A 78 3.26 14.05 2.59
CA GLU A 78 3.85 13.09 3.50
C GLU A 78 2.88 11.95 3.80
N GLY A 79 1.60 12.23 4.04
CA GLY A 79 0.57 11.19 4.18
C GLY A 79 0.54 10.25 2.98
N LEU A 80 0.56 10.77 1.75
CA LEU A 80 0.64 9.96 0.53
C LEU A 80 1.91 9.09 0.46
N ARG A 81 3.07 9.61 0.90
CA ARG A 81 4.31 8.82 0.96
C ARG A 81 4.21 7.69 1.99
N ARG A 82 3.69 7.99 3.19
CA ARG A 82 3.45 7.00 4.25
C ARG A 82 2.51 5.90 3.77
N MET A 83 1.39 6.24 3.11
CA MET A 83 0.48 5.26 2.50
C MET A 83 1.22 4.33 1.54
N SER A 84 2.05 4.87 0.65
CA SER A 84 2.81 4.05 -0.30
C SER A 84 3.84 3.13 0.38
N ARG A 85 4.42 3.54 1.50
CA ARG A 85 5.37 2.70 2.28
C ARG A 85 4.60 1.61 3.04
N ASN A 86 3.55 2.01 3.75
CA ASN A 86 2.67 1.11 4.49
C ASN A 86 2.03 0.06 3.58
N ALA A 87 1.63 0.39 2.36
CA ALA A 87 1.02 -0.56 1.41
C ALA A 87 1.86 -1.85 1.22
N ASN A 88 3.20 -1.74 1.20
CA ASN A 88 4.06 -2.93 1.12
C ASN A 88 4.07 -3.73 2.42
N VAL A 89 3.99 -3.06 3.56
CA VAL A 89 3.89 -3.69 4.89
C VAL A 89 2.56 -4.42 5.02
N LEU A 90 1.44 -3.82 4.59
CA LEU A 90 0.12 -4.45 4.60
C LEU A 90 0.10 -5.74 3.76
N ILE A 91 0.71 -5.72 2.57
CA ILE A 91 0.83 -6.92 1.72
C ILE A 91 1.70 -8.00 2.40
N ALA A 92 2.79 -7.60 3.06
CA ALA A 92 3.63 -8.53 3.81
C ALA A 92 2.89 -9.14 5.01
N LEU A 93 2.09 -8.35 5.72
CA LEU A 93 1.22 -8.81 6.80
C LEU A 93 0.16 -9.80 6.29
N ALA A 94 -0.43 -9.58 5.12
CA ALA A 94 -1.34 -10.54 4.49
C ALA A 94 -0.62 -11.85 4.15
N ALA A 95 0.58 -11.76 3.56
CA ALA A 95 1.40 -12.92 3.26
C ALA A 95 1.84 -13.71 4.51
N HIS A 96 1.98 -13.04 5.66
CA HIS A 96 2.30 -13.71 6.93
C HIS A 96 1.17 -14.66 7.38
N VAL A 97 -0.09 -14.35 7.03
CA VAL A 97 -1.25 -15.19 7.37
C VAL A 97 -1.24 -16.53 6.63
N HIS A 98 -0.42 -16.70 5.58
CA HIS A 98 -0.26 -17.98 4.88
C HIS A 98 0.05 -19.16 5.81
N GLN A 99 0.64 -18.90 6.99
CA GLN A 99 0.95 -19.90 8.00
C GLN A 99 -0.30 -20.54 8.65
N TRP A 100 -1.43 -19.82 8.67
CA TRP A 100 -2.68 -20.28 9.27
C TRP A 100 -3.78 -20.54 8.22
N ASN A 101 -3.86 -19.71 7.18
CA ASN A 101 -4.90 -19.78 6.15
C ASN A 101 -4.32 -19.42 4.77
N TYR A 102 -3.78 -20.43 4.10
CA TYR A 102 -3.04 -20.25 2.85
C TYR A 102 -3.90 -19.71 1.70
N GLU A 103 -5.08 -20.29 1.47
CA GLU A 103 -5.93 -19.97 0.33
C GLU A 103 -6.48 -18.55 0.42
N GLU A 104 -7.11 -18.19 1.53
CA GLU A 104 -7.69 -16.86 1.72
C GLU A 104 -6.59 -15.78 1.72
N ALA A 105 -5.46 -16.05 2.38
CA ALA A 105 -4.38 -15.09 2.46
C ALA A 105 -3.72 -14.80 1.11
N ILE A 106 -3.59 -15.79 0.21
CA ILE A 106 -3.12 -15.53 -1.16
C ILE A 106 -4.09 -14.66 -1.92
N ILE A 107 -5.39 -14.99 -1.89
CA ILE A 107 -6.41 -14.25 -2.63
C ILE A 107 -6.47 -12.79 -2.15
N VAL A 108 -6.43 -12.59 -0.83
CA VAL A 108 -6.42 -11.24 -0.22
C VAL A 108 -5.13 -10.51 -0.56
N ALA A 109 -3.96 -11.15 -0.47
CA ALA A 109 -2.68 -10.53 -0.80
C ALA A 109 -2.61 -10.10 -2.28
N GLU A 110 -3.11 -10.90 -3.20
CA GLU A 110 -3.18 -10.53 -4.63
C GLU A 110 -4.12 -9.36 -4.88
N ARG A 111 -5.30 -9.36 -4.23
CA ARG A 111 -6.22 -8.22 -4.31
C ARG A 111 -5.57 -6.94 -3.79
N MET A 112 -4.88 -7.03 -2.65
CA MET A 112 -4.12 -5.91 -2.07
C MET A 112 -2.96 -5.45 -2.96
N ARG A 113 -2.29 -6.34 -3.70
CA ARG A 113 -1.26 -5.94 -4.70
C ARG A 113 -1.85 -5.09 -5.81
N ARG A 114 -3.05 -5.43 -6.29
CA ARG A 114 -3.77 -4.63 -7.28
C ARG A 114 -4.16 -3.26 -6.72
N ASP A 115 -4.70 -3.19 -5.51
CA ASP A 115 -5.01 -1.91 -4.86
C ASP A 115 -3.75 -1.05 -4.68
N ALA A 116 -2.64 -1.66 -4.26
CA ALA A 116 -1.37 -0.97 -4.10
C ALA A 116 -0.84 -0.40 -5.42
N ALA A 117 -1.08 -1.08 -6.55
CA ALA A 117 -0.76 -0.55 -7.88
C ALA A 117 -1.63 0.67 -8.22
N GLN A 118 -2.92 0.62 -7.90
CA GLN A 118 -3.83 1.77 -8.08
C GLN A 118 -3.43 2.96 -7.20
N LEU A 119 -3.15 2.72 -5.92
CA LEU A 119 -2.64 3.70 -4.98
C LEU A 119 -1.37 4.38 -5.52
N ARG A 120 -0.38 3.60 -5.96
CA ARG A 120 0.88 4.13 -6.51
C ARG A 120 0.66 4.96 -7.78
N SER A 121 -0.22 4.51 -8.66
CA SER A 121 -0.59 5.23 -9.88
C SER A 121 -1.24 6.58 -9.55
N ALA A 122 -2.19 6.60 -8.60
CA ALA A 122 -2.85 7.82 -8.14
C ALA A 122 -1.85 8.81 -7.50
N ILE A 123 -0.99 8.33 -6.61
CA ILE A 123 0.08 9.15 -6.00
C ILE A 123 1.02 9.73 -7.07
N PHE A 124 1.38 8.94 -8.07
CA PHE A 124 2.23 9.42 -9.16
C PHE A 124 1.55 10.54 -9.96
N ARG A 125 0.26 10.40 -10.28
CA ARG A 125 -0.53 11.44 -10.95
C ARG A 125 -0.63 12.72 -10.12
N ILE A 126 -0.91 12.61 -8.83
CA ILE A 126 -0.92 13.74 -7.89
C ILE A 126 0.41 14.50 -7.94
N ARG A 127 1.54 13.79 -7.87
CA ARG A 127 2.86 14.42 -7.94
C ARG A 127 3.09 15.15 -9.26
N LEU A 128 2.68 14.55 -10.37
CA LEU A 128 2.80 15.16 -11.70
C LEU A 128 1.95 16.42 -11.83
N GLU A 129 0.72 16.39 -11.31
CA GLU A 129 -0.21 17.53 -11.32
C GLU A 129 0.30 18.69 -10.47
N ILE A 130 0.83 18.42 -9.28
CA ILE A 130 1.47 19.43 -8.43
C ILE A 130 2.69 20.04 -9.13
N LEU A 131 3.55 19.21 -9.73
CA LEU A 131 4.75 19.66 -10.43
C LEU A 131 4.41 20.54 -11.65
N THR A 132 3.37 20.16 -12.40
CA THR A 132 2.93 20.87 -13.61
C THR A 132 1.97 22.03 -13.31
N LYS A 133 1.61 22.25 -12.04
CA LYS A 133 0.60 23.21 -11.58
C LYS A 133 -0.78 23.02 -12.25
N ARG A 134 -1.11 21.79 -12.66
CA ARG A 134 -2.38 21.43 -13.30
C ARG A 134 -3.18 20.52 -12.37
N VAL A 135 -3.90 21.10 -11.42
CA VAL A 135 -4.60 20.39 -10.32
C VAL A 135 -6.02 19.92 -10.66
N ILE A 136 -6.33 19.70 -11.95
CA ILE A 136 -7.69 19.33 -12.40
C ILE A 136 -8.06 17.92 -11.94
N GLY A 137 -7.09 16.99 -11.94
CA GLY A 137 -7.28 15.60 -11.55
C GLY A 137 -7.08 15.34 -10.06
N LEU A 138 -6.62 16.35 -9.30
CA LEU A 138 -6.20 16.22 -7.91
C LEU A 138 -7.27 15.56 -7.03
N PRO A 139 -8.53 16.03 -6.98
CA PRO A 139 -9.57 15.40 -6.17
C PRO A 139 -9.78 13.93 -6.52
N PHE A 140 -9.85 13.60 -7.81
CA PHE A 140 -10.07 12.23 -8.27
C PHE A 140 -8.94 11.29 -7.85
N ASN A 141 -7.69 11.74 -8.00
CA ASN A 141 -6.55 10.93 -7.58
C ASN A 141 -6.44 10.84 -6.05
N LEU A 142 -6.84 11.88 -5.30
CA LEU A 142 -6.87 11.84 -3.83
C LEU A 142 -7.88 10.81 -3.32
N HIS A 143 -9.10 10.83 -3.85
CA HIS A 143 -10.09 9.80 -3.58
C HIS A 143 -9.56 8.41 -3.93
N GLN A 144 -8.98 8.24 -5.12
CA GLN A 144 -8.46 6.94 -5.52
C GLN A 144 -7.34 6.45 -4.59
N ALA A 145 -6.43 7.32 -4.17
CA ALA A 145 -5.38 6.96 -3.22
C ALA A 145 -5.98 6.57 -1.86
N ALA A 146 -6.86 7.40 -1.30
CA ALA A 146 -7.51 7.14 -0.01
C ALA A 146 -8.32 5.84 -0.04
N THR A 147 -9.17 5.64 -1.06
CA THR A 147 -9.99 4.44 -1.23
C THR A 147 -9.15 3.18 -1.40
N SER A 148 -8.12 3.20 -2.26
CA SER A 148 -7.26 2.02 -2.43
C SER A 148 -6.55 1.66 -1.12
N TYR A 149 -6.03 2.64 -0.38
CA TYR A 149 -5.39 2.37 0.91
C TYR A 149 -6.39 1.85 1.95
N TYR A 150 -7.57 2.48 2.07
CA TYR A 150 -8.63 2.07 2.99
C TYR A 150 -9.11 0.64 2.71
N LEU A 151 -9.31 0.27 1.44
CA LEU A 151 -9.72 -1.09 1.11
C LEU A 151 -8.63 -2.12 1.46
N MET A 152 -7.35 -1.77 1.32
CA MET A 152 -6.25 -2.64 1.76
C MET A 152 -6.29 -2.88 3.28
N THR A 153 -6.50 -1.83 4.08
CA THR A 153 -6.55 -1.98 5.54
C THR A 153 -7.77 -2.80 5.97
N GLN A 154 -8.95 -2.54 5.41
CA GLN A 154 -10.17 -3.31 5.71
C GLN A 154 -10.04 -4.80 5.34
N ARG A 155 -9.46 -5.10 4.18
CA ARG A 155 -9.21 -6.50 3.76
C ARG A 155 -8.23 -7.21 4.67
N LEU A 156 -7.18 -6.52 5.09
CA LEU A 156 -6.21 -7.08 6.02
C LEU A 156 -6.83 -7.34 7.40
N LEU A 157 -7.60 -6.39 7.94
CA LEU A 157 -8.30 -6.55 9.21
C LEU A 157 -9.27 -7.74 9.16
N SER A 158 -10.05 -7.86 8.08
CA SER A 158 -10.96 -8.98 7.88
C SER A 158 -10.21 -10.33 7.83
N LEU A 159 -9.08 -10.39 7.11
CA LEU A 159 -8.23 -11.58 7.03
C LEU A 159 -7.69 -12.01 8.41
N TYR A 160 -7.25 -11.05 9.23
CA TYR A 160 -6.78 -11.35 10.59
C TYR A 160 -7.93 -11.74 11.52
N GLN A 161 -9.11 -11.16 11.33
CA GLN A 161 -10.30 -11.53 12.09
C GLN A 161 -10.73 -12.98 11.82
N SER A 162 -10.67 -13.43 10.56
CA SER A 162 -11.02 -14.81 10.18
C SER A 162 -9.94 -15.83 10.55
N SER A 163 -8.66 -15.44 10.44
CA SER A 163 -7.53 -16.39 10.52
C SER A 163 -6.82 -16.42 11.87
N HIS A 164 -6.82 -15.32 12.64
CA HIS A 164 -6.12 -15.25 13.93
C HIS A 164 -6.65 -14.14 14.85
N ALA A 165 -7.78 -14.39 15.52
CA ALA A 165 -8.43 -13.42 16.41
C ALA A 165 -7.54 -12.86 17.53
N GLY A 166 -6.45 -13.56 17.91
CA GLY A 166 -5.51 -13.06 18.92
C GLY A 166 -4.63 -11.88 18.45
N LEU A 167 -4.31 -11.79 17.15
CA LEU A 167 -3.49 -10.70 16.58
C LEU A 167 -4.34 -9.55 16.04
N TYR A 168 -5.63 -9.78 15.84
CA TYR A 168 -6.57 -8.79 15.31
C TYR A 168 -6.64 -7.50 16.17
N PRO A 169 -6.82 -7.54 17.51
CA PRO A 169 -6.96 -6.33 18.32
C PRO A 169 -5.74 -5.42 18.21
N ALA A 170 -4.53 -5.98 18.31
CA ALA A 170 -3.29 -5.24 18.19
C ALA A 170 -3.10 -4.65 16.78
N LEU A 171 -3.54 -5.34 15.72
CA LEU A 171 -3.51 -4.79 14.37
C LEU A 171 -4.52 -3.65 14.18
N ALA A 172 -5.72 -3.79 14.75
CA ALA A 172 -6.82 -2.82 14.63
C ALA A 172 -6.54 -1.50 15.36
N GLU A 173 -5.67 -1.52 16.39
CA GLU A 173 -5.21 -0.32 17.08
C GLU A 173 -4.18 0.49 16.28
N VAL A 174 -3.37 -0.18 15.45
CA VAL A 174 -2.26 0.44 14.71
C VAL A 174 -2.68 0.94 13.31
N LEU A 175 -3.66 0.27 12.67
CA LEU A 175 -4.24 0.69 11.38
C LEU A 175 -5.33 1.73 11.54
#